data_AF-A0A8T7D295-F1
#
_entry.id   AF-A0A8T7D295-F1
#
_cell.length_a   1.000
_cell.length_b   1.000
_cell.length_c   1.000
_cell.angle_alpha   90.00
_cell.angle_beta   90.00
_cell.angle_gamma   90.00
#
_symmetry.space_group_name_H-M   'P 1'
#
loop_
_entity.id
_entity.type
_entity.pdbx_description
1 polymer ?
#
loop_
_entity_poly.entity_id
_entity_poly.type
_entity_poly.pdbx_seq_one_letter_code
_entity_poly.pdbx_strand_id
1 'polypeptide(L)'
;MPVIKFLKYSYLTVRRAFPVLLFSLLFLEVSAAAEYVGLETCEQCHAEQVNLWQGSHHDLAMQHADENTVLGDFSDAEFTYAGITSKFYKKNKKFMVRTDGPDGKLRDYEISYTFGVVPLQQYLIELDGGRLQALTIAWDSRKKSEGGQRWFHLYPDQEVTYGDELHWTRVSFNWNGMCAECHSTNLQKNYDSKTDTFKTSWSEINVSCESC
;
A
#
# COMPACT_ATOMS: atom_id res chain seq x y z
N MET A 1 -100.76 0.88 53.16
CA MET A 1 -99.94 1.51 54.23
C MET A 1 -99.00 0.44 54.76
N PRO A 2 -97.69 0.65 54.94
CA PRO A 2 -96.92 1.90 54.96
C PRO A 2 -95.79 1.98 53.90
N VAL A 3 -95.18 3.17 53.88
CA VAL A 3 -94.10 3.66 53.01
C VAL A 3 -92.74 3.30 53.61
N ILE A 4 -91.79 2.83 52.80
CA ILE A 4 -90.35 2.92 53.11
C ILE A 4 -89.58 3.28 51.83
N LYS A 5 -89.09 4.53 51.77
CA LYS A 5 -87.96 4.97 50.92
C LYS A 5 -86.69 4.31 51.45
N PHE A 6 -85.71 3.97 50.61
CA PHE A 6 -84.31 4.34 50.87
C PHE A 6 -83.35 4.09 49.69
N LEU A 7 -82.52 5.12 49.49
CA LEU A 7 -81.11 5.15 49.08
C LEU A 7 -80.68 4.72 47.66
N LYS A 8 -80.26 5.77 46.94
CA LYS A 8 -79.32 5.77 45.81
C LYS A 8 -77.97 5.22 46.24
N TYR A 9 -77.36 4.36 45.42
CA TYR A 9 -75.91 4.18 45.37
C TYR A 9 -75.44 4.35 43.92
N SER A 10 -74.61 5.37 43.71
CA SER A 10 -73.92 5.66 42.46
C SER A 10 -72.74 4.69 42.30
N TYR A 11 -72.70 3.95 41.20
CA TYR A 11 -71.52 3.17 40.81
C TYR A 11 -70.56 4.09 40.04
N LEU A 12 -69.41 4.42 40.65
CA LEU A 12 -68.27 5.01 39.94
C LEU A 12 -67.46 3.88 39.29
N THR A 13 -67.59 3.74 37.98
CA THR A 13 -66.73 2.88 37.15
C THR A 13 -65.36 3.54 36.98
N VAL A 14 -64.32 3.01 37.64
CA VAL A 14 -62.93 3.41 37.41
C VAL A 14 -62.44 2.77 36.11
N ARG A 15 -62.40 3.54 35.02
CA ARG A 15 -61.71 3.15 33.77
C ARG A 15 -60.20 3.30 33.99
N ARG A 16 -59.48 2.19 34.16
CA ARG A 16 -58.00 2.18 34.07
C ARG A 16 -57.62 2.26 32.60
N ALA A 17 -57.13 3.42 32.17
CA ALA A 17 -56.44 3.56 30.89
C ALA A 17 -55.04 2.97 31.03
N PHE A 18 -54.75 1.85 30.36
CA PHE A 18 -53.40 1.37 30.15
C PHE A 18 -52.82 2.12 28.95
N PRO A 19 -51.78 2.95 29.08
CA PRO A 19 -51.10 3.50 27.93
C PRO A 19 -50.29 2.36 27.31
N VAL A 20 -50.68 1.90 26.12
CA VAL A 20 -49.83 1.07 25.28
C VAL A 20 -48.73 1.98 24.75
N LEU A 21 -47.62 2.06 25.49
CA LEU A 21 -46.37 2.64 25.03
C LEU A 21 -45.86 1.75 23.90
N LEU A 22 -46.15 2.14 22.65
CA LEU A 22 -45.55 1.56 21.46
C LEU A 22 -44.07 1.99 21.44
N PHE A 23 -43.22 1.20 22.10
CA PHE A 23 -41.77 1.38 22.03
C PHE A 23 -41.33 0.94 20.63
N SER A 24 -41.32 1.88 19.68
CA SER A 24 -40.67 1.65 18.39
C SER A 24 -39.17 1.57 18.65
N LEU A 25 -38.66 0.35 18.82
CA LEU A 25 -37.24 0.04 18.77
C LEU A 25 -36.76 0.38 17.36
N LEU A 26 -36.28 1.61 17.19
CA LEU A 26 -35.37 1.98 16.12
C LEU A 26 -34.10 1.14 16.33
N PHE A 27 -34.06 -0.04 15.71
CA PHE A 27 -32.81 -0.74 15.47
C PHE A 27 -32.00 0.13 14.50
N LEU A 28 -31.13 0.96 15.06
CA LEU A 28 -29.97 1.44 14.31
C LEU A 28 -29.12 0.21 14.02
N GLU A 29 -29.24 -0.34 12.82
CA GLU A 29 -28.22 -1.23 12.28
C GLU A 29 -26.95 -0.38 12.15
N VAL A 30 -26.08 -0.50 13.15
CA VAL A 30 -24.70 -0.06 13.04
C VAL A 30 -24.07 -1.00 12.02
N SER A 31 -24.09 -0.62 10.75
CA SER A 31 -23.25 -1.25 9.75
C SER A 31 -21.81 -1.00 10.20
N ALA A 32 -21.17 -2.03 10.77
CA ALA A 32 -19.74 -2.02 10.94
C ALA A 32 -19.11 -1.75 9.56
N ALA A 33 -18.19 -0.79 9.48
CA ALA A 33 -17.42 -0.60 8.26
C ALA A 33 -16.67 -1.90 7.96
N ALA A 34 -16.53 -2.26 6.69
CA ALA A 34 -15.66 -3.36 6.31
C ALA A 34 -14.24 -3.05 6.79
N GLU A 35 -13.66 -3.96 7.56
CA GLU A 35 -12.28 -3.87 8.05
C GLU A 35 -11.41 -4.84 7.25
N TYR A 36 -10.15 -4.46 7.03
CA TYR A 36 -9.17 -5.35 6.41
C TYR A 36 -8.74 -6.42 7.42
N VAL A 37 -8.83 -7.68 7.02
CA VAL A 37 -8.54 -8.87 7.85
C VAL A 37 -7.30 -9.64 7.42
N GLY A 38 -6.66 -9.23 6.31
CA GLY A 38 -5.44 -9.82 5.77
C GLY A 38 -5.67 -11.09 4.95
N LEU A 39 -4.76 -11.34 4.01
CA LEU A 39 -4.73 -12.52 3.14
C LEU A 39 -4.85 -13.84 3.89
N GLU A 40 -4.24 -13.96 5.07
CA GLU A 40 -4.24 -15.19 5.85
C GLU A 40 -5.66 -15.58 6.30
N THR A 41 -6.55 -14.60 6.47
CA THR A 41 -7.97 -14.86 6.76
C THR A 41 -8.69 -15.38 5.52
N CYS A 42 -8.36 -14.84 4.34
CA CYS A 42 -8.91 -15.31 3.07
C CYS A 42 -8.48 -16.76 2.78
N GLU A 43 -7.20 -17.08 3.00
CA GLU A 43 -6.60 -18.39 2.72
C GLU A 43 -7.30 -19.53 3.47
N GLN A 44 -7.79 -19.29 4.68
CA GLN A 44 -8.47 -20.30 5.51
C GLN A 44 -9.67 -20.96 4.81
N CYS A 45 -10.35 -20.24 3.92
CA CYS A 45 -11.49 -20.74 3.13
C CYS A 45 -11.21 -20.80 1.63
N HIS A 46 -10.28 -19.98 1.12
CA HIS A 46 -10.03 -19.77 -0.31
C HIS A 46 -8.60 -20.17 -0.73
N ALA A 47 -8.09 -21.28 -0.19
CA ALA A 47 -6.74 -21.77 -0.46
C ALA A 47 -6.42 -21.95 -1.96
N GLU A 48 -7.38 -22.39 -2.78
CA GLU A 48 -7.18 -22.52 -4.23
C GLU A 48 -6.94 -21.17 -4.90
N GLN A 49 -7.74 -20.15 -4.56
CA GLN A 49 -7.61 -18.81 -5.11
C GLN A 49 -6.30 -18.16 -4.66
N VAL A 50 -5.91 -18.35 -3.40
CA VAL A 50 -4.62 -17.89 -2.88
C VAL A 50 -3.47 -18.56 -3.64
N ASN A 51 -3.51 -19.87 -3.86
CA ASN A 51 -2.49 -20.57 -4.65
C ASN A 51 -2.40 -20.06 -6.10
N LEU A 52 -3.50 -19.62 -6.71
CA LEU A 52 -3.50 -19.03 -8.05
C LEU A 52 -3.00 -17.58 -8.06
N TRP A 53 -3.23 -16.83 -6.98
CA TRP A 53 -2.76 -15.47 -6.81
C TRP A 53 -1.25 -15.43 -6.48
N GLN A 54 -0.75 -16.37 -5.70
CA GLN A 54 0.67 -16.47 -5.35
C GLN A 54 1.55 -16.61 -6.60
N GLY A 55 2.59 -15.78 -6.69
CA GLY A 55 3.46 -15.69 -7.86
C GLY A 55 2.86 -14.94 -9.05
N SER A 56 1.63 -14.42 -8.95
CA SER A 56 1.08 -13.50 -9.95
C SER A 56 1.76 -12.14 -9.90
N HIS A 57 1.55 -11.31 -10.92
CA HIS A 57 2.08 -9.94 -10.91
C HIS A 57 1.46 -9.06 -9.81
N HIS A 58 0.28 -9.42 -9.28
CA HIS A 58 -0.33 -8.72 -8.16
C HIS A 58 0.41 -9.03 -6.84
N ASP A 59 0.71 -10.30 -6.60
CA ASP A 59 1.52 -10.75 -5.45
C ASP A 59 2.96 -10.18 -5.53
N LEU A 60 3.56 -10.24 -6.71
CA LEU A 60 4.93 -9.78 -6.96
C LEU A 60 5.02 -8.27 -7.27
N ALA A 61 3.94 -7.50 -7.07
CA ALA A 61 3.90 -6.08 -7.43
C ALA A 61 4.96 -5.26 -6.69
N MET A 62 5.21 -5.60 -5.43
CA MET A 62 6.27 -5.03 -4.61
C MET A 62 6.64 -6.03 -3.51
N GLN A 63 7.92 -6.11 -3.16
CA GLN A 63 8.40 -7.03 -2.12
C GLN A 63 9.58 -6.40 -1.36
N HIS A 64 9.82 -6.85 -0.14
CA HIS A 64 11.07 -6.49 0.54
C HIS A 64 12.26 -7.01 -0.26
N ALA A 65 13.33 -6.20 -0.35
CA ALA A 65 14.52 -6.59 -1.10
C ALA A 65 15.35 -7.61 -0.30
N ASP A 66 15.43 -8.84 -0.82
CA ASP A 66 16.25 -9.91 -0.28
C ASP A 66 16.79 -10.82 -1.40
N GLU A 67 17.51 -11.88 -1.01
CA GLU A 67 18.17 -12.79 -1.96
C GLU A 67 17.20 -13.59 -2.85
N ASN A 68 15.93 -13.67 -2.50
CA ASN A 68 14.89 -14.37 -3.26
C ASN A 68 14.07 -13.43 -4.15
N THR A 69 13.98 -12.14 -3.79
CA THR A 69 13.11 -11.18 -4.48
C THR A 69 13.85 -10.29 -5.48
N VAL A 70 15.15 -10.04 -5.25
CA VAL A 70 15.98 -9.22 -6.14
C VAL A 70 16.40 -10.03 -7.37
N LEU A 71 15.97 -9.56 -8.54
CA LEU A 71 16.28 -10.16 -9.85
C LEU A 71 17.52 -9.55 -10.50
N GLY A 72 17.91 -8.35 -10.09
CA GLY A 72 19.01 -7.59 -10.69
C GLY A 72 20.39 -8.05 -10.28
N ASP A 73 21.37 -7.70 -11.11
CA ASP A 73 22.76 -8.00 -10.83
C ASP A 73 23.38 -7.00 -9.84
N PHE A 74 23.52 -7.43 -8.57
CA PHE A 74 24.23 -6.70 -7.51
C PHE A 74 25.61 -7.32 -7.21
N SER A 75 26.26 -7.93 -8.21
CA SER A 75 27.62 -8.48 -8.09
C SER A 75 28.70 -7.48 -8.54
N ASP A 76 28.65 -6.28 -7.96
CA ASP A 76 29.51 -5.13 -8.33
C ASP A 76 29.28 -4.60 -9.76
N ALA A 77 28.06 -4.76 -10.29
CA ALA A 77 27.68 -4.28 -11.61
C ALA A 77 27.72 -2.75 -11.69
N GLU A 78 28.17 -2.23 -12.83
CA GLU A 78 28.20 -0.79 -13.10
C GLU A 78 27.31 -0.45 -14.30
N PHE A 79 26.65 0.70 -14.23
CA PHE A 79 25.83 1.24 -15.29
C PHE A 79 26.09 2.74 -15.41
N THR A 80 26.43 3.21 -16.61
CA THR A 80 26.71 4.62 -16.87
C THR A 80 25.61 5.24 -17.73
N TYR A 81 25.07 6.36 -17.27
CA TYR A 81 24.05 7.15 -17.95
C TYR A 81 24.23 8.63 -17.63
N ALA A 82 24.03 9.51 -18.62
CA ALA A 82 24.17 10.97 -18.47
C ALA A 82 25.46 11.42 -17.74
N GLY A 83 26.58 10.73 -17.96
CA GLY A 83 27.87 11.03 -17.33
C GLY A 83 28.02 10.57 -15.87
N ILE A 84 27.00 9.91 -15.30
CA ILE A 84 27.01 9.34 -13.95
C ILE A 84 27.19 7.82 -14.06
N THR A 85 28.13 7.26 -13.30
CA THR A 85 28.29 5.81 -13.15
C THR A 85 27.70 5.37 -11.82
N SER A 86 26.63 4.58 -11.90
CA SER A 86 26.00 3.95 -10.75
C SER A 86 26.55 2.54 -10.56
N LYS A 87 26.75 2.12 -9.31
CA LYS A 87 27.28 0.80 -8.96
C LYS A 87 26.30 0.03 -8.06
N PHE A 88 25.92 -1.17 -8.47
CA PHE A 88 25.01 -2.07 -7.74
C PHE A 88 25.81 -3.18 -7.06
N TYR A 89 25.67 -3.31 -5.75
CA TYR A 89 26.51 -4.23 -4.97
C TYR A 89 25.81 -4.71 -3.70
N LYS A 90 26.35 -5.75 -3.06
CA LYS A 90 25.89 -6.22 -1.75
C LYS A 90 26.84 -5.78 -0.63
N LYS A 91 26.31 -5.34 0.51
CA LYS A 91 27.07 -5.00 1.72
C LYS A 91 26.34 -5.50 2.96
N ASN A 92 26.99 -6.34 3.77
CA ASN A 92 26.38 -6.90 4.99
C ASN A 92 25.00 -7.55 4.74
N LYS A 93 24.86 -8.32 3.65
CA LYS A 93 23.60 -8.92 3.16
C LYS A 93 22.52 -7.94 2.67
N LYS A 94 22.79 -6.64 2.67
CA LYS A 94 21.90 -5.62 2.10
C LYS A 94 22.25 -5.36 0.64
N PHE A 95 21.23 -5.09 -0.17
CA PHE A 95 21.38 -4.64 -1.54
C PHE A 95 21.61 -3.13 -1.55
N MET A 96 22.66 -2.69 -2.24
CA MET A 96 23.12 -1.32 -2.24
C MET A 96 23.25 -0.80 -3.66
N VAL A 97 23.00 0.49 -3.85
CA VAL A 97 23.36 1.22 -5.05
C VAL A 97 24.16 2.46 -4.68
N ARG A 98 25.30 2.67 -5.35
CA ARG A 98 26.00 3.94 -5.34
C ARG A 98 25.54 4.75 -6.54
N THR A 99 24.85 5.86 -6.33
CA THR A 99 24.34 6.73 -7.42
C THR A 99 24.21 8.18 -6.94
N ASP A 100 23.92 9.11 -7.84
CA ASP A 100 23.71 10.52 -7.51
C ASP A 100 22.40 10.75 -6.74
N GLY A 101 22.50 11.61 -5.73
CA GLY A 101 21.38 11.97 -4.87
C GLY A 101 20.69 13.28 -5.27
N PRO A 102 19.85 13.83 -4.38
CA PRO A 102 19.11 15.07 -4.65
C PRO A 102 19.99 16.30 -4.95
N ASP A 103 21.27 16.25 -4.54
CA ASP A 103 22.28 17.28 -4.74
C ASP A 103 23.31 16.93 -5.83
N GLY A 104 23.07 15.88 -6.61
CA GLY A 104 23.96 15.43 -7.68
C GLY A 104 25.23 14.72 -7.21
N LYS A 105 25.43 14.52 -5.90
CA LYS A 105 26.61 13.82 -5.36
C LYS A 105 26.34 12.34 -5.25
N LEU A 106 27.36 11.53 -5.59
CA LEU A 106 27.32 10.08 -5.42
C LEU A 106 27.29 9.70 -3.94
N ARG A 107 26.32 8.87 -3.55
CA ARG A 107 26.19 8.29 -2.21
C ARG A 107 25.76 6.84 -2.32
N ASP A 108 25.97 6.09 -1.24
CA ASP A 108 25.49 4.72 -1.11
C ASP A 108 24.08 4.74 -0.51
N TYR A 109 23.16 4.07 -1.20
CA TYR A 109 21.77 3.92 -0.80
C TYR A 109 21.43 2.44 -0.65
N GLU A 110 20.71 2.11 0.41
CA GLU A 110 20.12 0.78 0.58
C GLU A 110 18.88 0.66 -0.30
N ILE A 111 18.75 -0.49 -0.95
CA ILE A 111 17.52 -0.89 -1.64
C ILE A 111 16.61 -1.54 -0.61
N SER A 112 15.48 -0.89 -0.31
CA SER A 112 14.52 -1.37 0.69
C SER A 112 13.51 -2.35 0.10
N TYR A 113 13.13 -2.15 -1.17
CA TYR A 113 12.11 -2.94 -1.84
C TYR A 113 12.43 -3.18 -3.31
N THR A 114 11.92 -4.29 -3.84
CA THR A 114 11.76 -4.52 -5.27
C THR A 114 10.37 -4.04 -5.70
N PHE A 115 10.27 -3.51 -6.92
CA PHE A 115 9.05 -2.93 -7.45
C PHE A 115 8.81 -3.40 -8.89
N GLY A 116 7.77 -4.22 -9.07
CA GLY A 116 7.51 -4.95 -10.30
C GLY A 116 8.32 -6.25 -10.44
N VAL A 117 7.98 -6.99 -11.49
CA VAL A 117 8.60 -8.28 -11.84
C VAL A 117 8.96 -8.31 -13.32
N VAL A 118 8.04 -8.66 -14.23
CA VAL A 118 8.27 -8.73 -15.69
C VAL A 118 7.41 -7.67 -16.38
N PRO A 119 7.95 -6.90 -17.36
CA PRO A 119 9.25 -7.07 -18.03
C PRO A 119 10.43 -6.36 -17.35
N LEU A 120 10.21 -5.67 -16.24
CA LEU A 120 11.24 -4.95 -15.52
C LEU A 120 10.99 -4.98 -14.02
N GLN A 121 12.07 -4.88 -13.26
CA GLN A 121 12.05 -4.66 -11.82
C GLN A 121 12.79 -3.36 -11.51
N GLN A 122 12.07 -2.43 -10.88
CA GLN A 122 12.65 -1.24 -10.26
C GLN A 122 12.97 -1.52 -8.79
N TYR A 123 13.67 -0.58 -8.17
CA TYR A 123 14.09 -0.67 -6.78
C TYR A 123 13.73 0.60 -6.03
N LEU A 124 13.19 0.45 -4.82
CA LEU A 124 12.83 1.59 -3.99
C LEU A 124 13.90 1.87 -2.95
N ILE A 125 14.23 3.15 -2.82
CA ILE A 125 15.20 3.69 -1.87
C ILE A 125 14.46 4.60 -0.90
N GLU A 126 14.73 4.43 0.40
CA GLU A 126 14.24 5.36 1.41
C GLU A 126 15.12 6.61 1.49
N LEU A 127 14.49 7.77 1.40
CA LEU A 127 15.07 9.08 1.68
C LEU A 127 14.42 9.69 2.94
N ASP A 128 15.00 10.80 3.39
CA ASP A 128 14.50 11.57 4.53
C ASP A 128 12.99 11.89 4.43
N GLY A 129 12.35 12.00 5.60
CA GLY A 129 10.93 12.34 5.68
C GLY A 129 9.98 11.21 5.27
N GLY A 130 10.43 9.95 5.32
CA GLY A 130 9.62 8.75 5.05
C GLY A 130 9.33 8.51 3.58
N ARG A 131 10.14 9.08 2.68
CA ARG A 131 9.93 9.00 1.23
C ARG A 131 10.56 7.73 0.69
N LEU A 132 9.75 6.87 0.12
CA LEU A 132 10.22 5.82 -0.77
C LEU A 132 10.28 6.38 -2.19
N GLN A 133 11.45 6.27 -2.82
CA GLN A 133 11.71 6.76 -4.17
C GLN A 133 12.00 5.59 -5.10
N ALA A 134 11.31 5.54 -6.25
CA ALA A 134 11.56 4.57 -7.28
C ALA A 134 12.76 4.99 -8.14
N LEU A 135 13.83 4.18 -8.11
CA LEU A 135 15.01 4.42 -8.93
C LEU A 135 14.66 4.34 -10.43
N THR A 136 15.19 5.28 -11.23
CA THR A 136 14.99 5.34 -12.69
C THR A 136 15.94 4.41 -13.47
N ILE A 137 16.89 3.80 -12.78
CA ILE A 137 17.68 2.68 -13.29
C ILE A 137 16.96 1.40 -12.87
N ALA A 138 16.50 0.63 -13.85
CA ALA A 138 15.73 -0.58 -13.66
C ALA A 138 16.49 -1.80 -14.20
N TRP A 139 16.10 -2.98 -13.73
CA TRP A 139 16.56 -4.25 -14.26
C TRP A 139 15.56 -4.77 -15.30
N ASP A 140 16.05 -5.10 -16.50
CA ASP A 140 15.28 -5.81 -17.52
C ASP A 140 15.22 -7.29 -17.14
N SER A 141 14.08 -7.73 -16.59
CA SER A 141 13.93 -9.10 -16.05
C SER A 141 13.57 -10.13 -17.12
N ARG A 142 13.37 -9.71 -18.38
CA ARG A 142 13.13 -10.62 -19.51
C ARG A 142 14.31 -11.56 -19.72
N LYS A 143 14.09 -12.63 -20.48
CA LYS A 143 15.15 -13.59 -20.79
C LYS A 143 16.25 -12.92 -21.59
N LYS A 144 17.50 -13.39 -21.42
CA LYS A 144 18.64 -12.92 -22.21
C LYS A 144 18.43 -13.09 -23.72
N SER A 145 17.72 -14.14 -24.15
CA SER A 145 17.34 -14.36 -25.55
C SER A 145 16.39 -13.29 -26.12
N GLU A 146 15.74 -12.51 -25.25
CA GLU A 146 14.83 -11.41 -25.60
C GLU A 146 15.49 -10.04 -25.39
N GLY A 147 16.80 -10.02 -25.10
CA GLY A 147 17.57 -8.80 -24.82
C GLY A 147 17.49 -8.29 -23.39
N GLY A 148 16.92 -9.08 -22.46
CA GLY A 148 16.89 -8.76 -21.04
C GLY A 148 18.13 -9.18 -20.27
N GLN A 149 17.99 -9.26 -18.94
CA GLN A 149 19.06 -9.49 -17.96
C GLN A 149 20.13 -8.41 -17.98
N ARG A 150 19.70 -7.14 -17.91
CA ARG A 150 20.60 -5.97 -17.94
C ARG A 150 20.00 -4.76 -17.22
N TRP A 151 20.88 -3.90 -16.73
CA TRP A 151 20.52 -2.56 -16.24
C TRP A 151 20.18 -1.64 -17.42
N PHE A 152 19.17 -0.79 -17.23
CA PHE A 152 18.82 0.26 -18.19
C PHE A 152 18.19 1.45 -17.47
N HIS A 153 18.25 2.64 -18.09
CA HIS A 153 17.54 3.82 -17.61
C HIS A 153 16.15 3.91 -18.26
N LEU A 154 15.13 4.31 -17.50
CA LEU A 154 13.75 4.45 -17.99
C LEU A 154 13.62 5.49 -19.12
N TYR A 155 14.53 6.47 -19.16
CA TYR A 155 14.62 7.49 -20.21
C TYR A 155 15.99 7.40 -20.90
N PRO A 156 16.24 6.41 -21.77
CA PRO A 156 17.57 6.16 -22.33
C PRO A 156 18.02 7.24 -23.33
N ASP A 157 17.06 7.94 -23.96
CA ASP A 157 17.32 8.94 -25.01
C ASP A 157 17.27 10.39 -24.49
N GLN A 158 17.21 10.58 -23.17
CA GLN A 158 17.21 11.88 -22.51
C GLN A 158 18.41 11.99 -21.57
N GLU A 159 18.80 13.21 -21.19
CA GLU A 159 19.80 13.45 -20.14
C GLU A 159 19.10 13.92 -18.85
N VAL A 160 18.51 12.97 -18.13
CA VAL A 160 17.86 13.22 -16.83
C VAL A 160 18.94 13.25 -15.76
N THR A 161 19.30 14.46 -15.32
CA THR A 161 20.29 14.67 -14.24
C THR A 161 19.59 15.07 -12.95
N TYR A 162 20.31 15.18 -11.83
CA TYR A 162 19.75 15.58 -10.53
C TYR A 162 18.92 16.88 -10.57
N GLY A 163 19.14 17.79 -11.52
CA GLY A 163 18.37 19.03 -11.67
C GLY A 163 17.00 18.86 -12.34
N ASP A 164 16.77 17.72 -12.99
CA ASP A 164 15.57 17.43 -13.78
C ASP A 164 14.39 16.98 -12.90
N GLU A 165 13.16 17.23 -13.33
CA GLU A 165 11.92 16.81 -12.63
C GLU A 165 11.67 15.29 -12.70
N LEU A 166 12.25 14.62 -13.70
CA LEU A 166 12.20 13.17 -13.88
C LEU A 166 13.34 12.45 -13.16
N HIS A 167 14.19 13.17 -12.41
CA HIS A 167 15.19 12.53 -11.58
C HIS A 167 14.53 11.70 -10.47
N TRP A 168 15.08 10.52 -10.15
CA TRP A 168 14.49 9.56 -9.20
C TRP A 168 14.23 10.14 -7.80
N THR A 169 14.89 11.23 -7.43
CA THR A 169 14.69 11.89 -6.13
C THR A 169 13.57 12.93 -6.12
N ARG A 170 12.85 13.11 -7.23
CA ARG A 170 11.79 14.12 -7.40
C ARG A 170 10.41 13.52 -7.17
N VAL A 171 9.40 14.40 -7.17
CA VAL A 171 8.02 14.05 -6.85
C VAL A 171 7.44 12.98 -7.79
N SER A 172 7.85 12.97 -9.06
CA SER A 172 7.38 12.03 -10.08
C SER A 172 7.74 10.58 -9.78
N PHE A 173 8.79 10.36 -8.98
CA PHE A 173 9.28 9.04 -8.59
C PHE A 173 9.02 8.72 -7.12
N ASN A 174 8.28 9.57 -6.40
CA ASN A 174 7.88 9.30 -5.04
C ASN A 174 6.78 8.25 -4.99
N TRP A 175 7.13 7.06 -4.52
CA TRP A 175 6.22 5.93 -4.42
C TRP A 175 5.03 6.24 -3.52
N ASN A 176 5.23 6.90 -2.37
CA ASN A 176 4.15 7.20 -1.42
C ASN A 176 3.00 7.99 -2.08
N GLY A 177 3.35 8.98 -2.91
CA GLY A 177 2.42 9.85 -3.59
C GLY A 177 1.86 9.26 -4.88
N MET A 178 2.69 8.56 -5.66
CA MET A 178 2.40 8.20 -7.05
C MET A 178 2.01 6.74 -7.28
N CYS A 179 2.44 5.83 -6.40
CA CYS A 179 2.39 4.39 -6.69
C CYS A 179 1.72 3.58 -5.57
N ALA A 180 1.89 3.99 -4.32
CA ALA A 180 1.53 3.20 -3.16
C ALA A 180 0.07 2.76 -3.14
N GLU A 181 -0.84 3.62 -3.58
CA GLU A 181 -2.29 3.36 -3.54
C GLU A 181 -2.71 2.20 -4.45
N CYS A 182 -1.97 1.96 -5.53
CA CYS A 182 -2.25 0.87 -6.47
C CYS A 182 -1.35 -0.36 -6.28
N HIS A 183 -0.28 -0.23 -5.49
CA HIS A 183 0.74 -1.26 -5.32
C HIS A 183 0.92 -1.70 -3.86
N SER A 184 -0.10 -1.47 -3.04
CA SER A 184 -0.20 -1.97 -1.67
C SER A 184 -1.67 -2.16 -1.31
N THR A 185 -1.93 -2.89 -0.21
CA THR A 185 -3.28 -3.14 0.29
C THR A 185 -3.50 -2.39 1.60
N ASN A 186 -4.66 -1.76 1.76
CA ASN A 186 -5.03 -0.92 2.92
C ASN A 186 -4.01 0.21 3.20
N LEU A 187 -3.65 0.96 2.17
CA LEU A 187 -2.69 2.06 2.31
C LEU A 187 -3.24 3.18 3.22
N GLN A 188 -2.45 3.57 4.21
CA GLN A 188 -2.58 4.81 4.94
C GLN A 188 -1.39 5.70 4.59
N LYS A 189 -1.58 6.66 3.67
CA LYS A 189 -0.49 7.52 3.16
C LYS A 189 0.14 8.36 4.27
N ASN A 190 -0.68 8.89 5.19
CA ASN A 190 -0.28 9.70 6.34
C ASN A 190 0.72 10.82 5.98
N TYR A 191 0.40 11.61 4.96
CA TYR A 191 1.18 12.77 4.57
C TYR A 191 0.84 13.98 5.46
N ASP A 192 1.87 14.63 6.00
CA ASP A 192 1.75 15.89 6.76
C ASP A 192 2.31 17.04 5.93
N SER A 193 1.42 17.92 5.47
CA SER A 193 1.77 19.08 4.64
C SER A 193 2.53 20.18 5.39
N LYS A 194 2.49 20.22 6.73
CA LYS A 194 3.24 21.21 7.52
C LYS A 194 4.72 20.85 7.63
N THR A 195 5.00 19.55 7.73
CA THR A 195 6.37 19.04 7.87
C THR A 195 6.93 18.47 6.57
N ASP A 196 6.09 18.33 5.54
CA ASP A 196 6.42 17.70 4.27
C ASP A 196 6.93 16.26 4.43
N THR A 197 6.29 15.48 5.31
CA THR A 197 6.70 14.11 5.65
C THR A 197 5.60 13.09 5.39
N PHE A 198 6.01 11.85 5.14
CA PHE A 198 5.14 10.68 5.07
C PHE A 198 5.34 9.79 6.29
N LYS A 199 4.25 9.24 6.82
CA LYS A 199 4.25 8.11 7.76
C LYS A 199 3.45 6.96 7.18
N THR A 200 3.76 6.62 5.93
CA THR A 200 2.99 5.68 5.14
C THR A 200 3.02 4.28 5.76
N SER A 201 1.86 3.66 5.88
CA SER A 201 1.69 2.27 6.31
C SER A 201 0.70 1.55 5.41
N TRP A 202 0.71 0.23 5.44
CA TRP A 202 -0.16 -0.66 4.66
C TRP A 202 -0.35 -1.95 5.44
N SER A 203 -1.37 -2.74 5.10
CA SER A 203 -1.50 -4.11 5.63
C SER A 203 -0.55 -5.06 4.91
N GLU A 204 -0.50 -4.97 3.58
CA GLU A 204 0.32 -5.83 2.72
C GLU A 204 1.01 -5.01 1.64
N ILE A 205 2.27 -5.32 1.35
CA ILE A 205 3.11 -4.53 0.43
C ILE A 205 2.99 -4.99 -1.03
N ASN A 206 1.78 -5.35 -1.44
CA ASN A 206 1.44 -5.82 -2.79
C ASN A 206 -0.07 -5.62 -3.05
N VAL A 207 -0.56 -6.12 -4.19
CA VAL A 207 -1.99 -6.09 -4.54
C VAL A 207 -2.64 -7.40 -4.06
N SER A 208 -3.09 -7.40 -2.81
CA SER A 208 -3.67 -8.58 -2.15
C SER A 208 -5.17 -8.72 -2.41
N CYS A 209 -5.79 -9.77 -1.86
CA CYS A 209 -7.19 -10.13 -2.06
C CYS A 209 -8.16 -8.98 -1.75
N GLU A 210 -7.90 -8.24 -0.67
CA GLU A 210 -8.79 -7.17 -0.19
C GLU A 210 -8.63 -5.86 -1.00
N SER A 211 -7.77 -5.85 -2.01
CA SER A 211 -7.63 -4.72 -2.95
C SER A 211 -8.70 -4.71 -4.06
N CYS A 212 -9.54 -5.75 -4.17
CA CYS A 212 -10.55 -5.93 -5.23
C CYS A 212 -11.92 -6.27 -4.63
#